data_AF-A0A0N0MS10-F1
#
_entry.id   AF-A0A0N0MS10-F1
#
_cell.length_a   1.000
_cell.length_b   1.000
_cell.length_c   1.000
_cell.angle_alpha   90.00
_cell.angle_beta   90.00
_cell.angle_gamma   90.00
#
_symmetry.space_group_name_H-M   'P 1'
#
loop_
_entity.id
_entity.type
_entity.pdbx_description
1 polymer ?
#
loop_
_entity_poly.entity_id
_entity_poly.type
_entity_poly.pdbx_seq_one_letter_code
_entity_poly.pdbx_strand_id
1 'polypeptide(L)'
;MRKHIFGKTAVATVLAAGAALGTFAAAGTAQASPDFGCIEGKGVTTNDWGNESLDNGSTSNAVRLWQYVLYADNAKYVDEDGDLQPFTLKQVKGTYNKVTRSATKFWQQKHGVDPANGRAEEDSFSTADDSLDPENTGTREVVYDGSKRDVTFKRIPIQNTGKSCYAIPVGAGYQLATY
;
A
#
# COMPACT_ATOMS: atom_id res chain seq x y z
N MET A 1 -49.42 -44.63 -5.70
CA MET A 1 -50.39 -43.55 -5.94
C MET A 1 -49.70 -42.20 -5.72
N ARG A 2 -49.82 -41.33 -6.74
CA ARG A 2 -49.69 -39.85 -6.81
C ARG A 2 -48.52 -39.11 -6.12
N LYS A 3 -47.62 -38.62 -6.99
CA LYS A 3 -46.86 -37.35 -6.89
C LYS A 3 -47.78 -36.17 -6.57
N HIS A 4 -47.27 -35.14 -5.88
CA HIS A 4 -47.44 -33.73 -6.27
C HIS A 4 -46.27 -32.86 -5.74
N ILE A 5 -45.64 -32.17 -6.69
CA ILE A 5 -44.74 -31.02 -6.58
C ILE A 5 -45.61 -29.77 -6.47
N PHE A 6 -45.27 -28.78 -5.63
CA PHE A 6 -45.44 -27.30 -5.75
C PHE A 6 -44.83 -26.71 -4.45
N GLY A 7 -43.89 -25.77 -4.39
CA GLY A 7 -43.58 -24.61 -5.21
C GLY A 7 -43.60 -23.38 -4.28
N LYS A 8 -42.44 -22.84 -3.88
CA LYS A 8 -42.30 -21.47 -3.37
C LYS A 8 -40.94 -20.89 -3.77
N THR A 9 -40.98 -20.15 -4.85
CA THR A 9 -39.99 -19.15 -5.26
C THR A 9 -39.81 -18.14 -4.13
N ALA A 10 -38.59 -17.96 -3.64
CA ALA A 10 -38.22 -16.80 -2.83
C ALA A 10 -37.48 -15.80 -3.74
N VAL A 11 -38.10 -14.64 -3.93
CA VAL A 11 -37.57 -13.50 -4.69
C VAL A 11 -36.95 -12.51 -3.70
N ALA A 12 -35.77 -12.02 -4.08
CA ALA A 12 -35.13 -10.76 -3.71
C ALA A 12 -34.70 -10.51 -2.26
N THR A 13 -33.42 -10.15 -2.09
CA THR A 13 -33.07 -8.72 -2.02
C THR A 13 -31.63 -8.52 -2.52
N VAL A 14 -31.47 -7.74 -3.59
CA VAL A 14 -30.19 -7.22 -4.06
C VAL A 14 -29.77 -6.11 -3.09
N LEU A 15 -28.76 -6.36 -2.28
CA LEU A 15 -28.02 -5.28 -1.62
C LEU A 15 -26.80 -4.96 -2.50
N ALA A 16 -27.06 -4.09 -3.47
CA ALA A 16 -26.04 -3.39 -4.22
C ALA A 16 -25.34 -2.40 -3.26
N ALA A 17 -24.28 -2.85 -2.59
CA ALA A 17 -23.25 -1.96 -2.08
C ALA A 17 -22.19 -1.82 -3.18
N GLY A 18 -22.55 -1.11 -4.25
CA GLY A 18 -21.62 -0.70 -5.29
C GLY A 18 -20.68 0.33 -4.73
N ALA A 19 -19.55 -0.11 -4.16
CA ALA A 19 -18.38 0.76 -4.04
C ALA A 19 -17.94 1.06 -5.48
N ALA A 20 -18.18 2.29 -5.92
CA ALA A 20 -17.69 2.80 -7.19
C ALA A 20 -16.15 2.76 -7.18
N LEU A 21 -15.58 1.65 -7.65
CA LEU A 21 -14.19 1.61 -8.08
C LEU A 21 -14.13 2.40 -9.38
N GLY A 22 -13.92 3.71 -9.24
CA GLY A 22 -13.65 4.60 -10.35
C GLY A 22 -12.49 4.04 -11.17
N THR A 23 -12.71 3.87 -12.46
CA THR A 23 -11.69 3.57 -13.44
C THR A 23 -10.70 4.74 -13.47
N PHE A 24 -9.55 4.59 -12.82
CA PHE A 24 -8.44 5.50 -12.99
C PHE A 24 -7.49 4.92 -14.03
N ALA A 25 -7.46 5.54 -15.20
CA ALA A 25 -6.33 5.45 -16.09
C ALA A 25 -5.26 6.41 -15.55
N ALA A 26 -4.08 5.90 -15.20
CA ALA A 26 -2.90 6.71 -14.96
C ALA A 26 -1.71 6.04 -15.64
N ALA A 27 -1.10 6.77 -16.57
CA ALA A 27 0.14 6.42 -17.22
C ALA A 27 1.30 6.83 -16.30
N GLY A 28 2.06 5.85 -15.85
CA GLY A 28 3.34 6.01 -15.16
C GLY A 28 4.10 4.69 -15.28
N THR A 29 5.33 4.71 -15.78
CA THR A 29 6.15 3.51 -15.92
C THR A 29 6.76 3.16 -14.56
N ALA A 30 5.96 2.60 -13.66
CA ALA A 30 6.47 1.84 -12.53
C ALA A 30 6.53 0.37 -12.94
N GLN A 31 7.67 -0.27 -12.70
CA GLN A 31 7.90 -1.68 -13.03
C GLN A 31 7.24 -2.54 -11.95
N ALA A 32 5.92 -2.67 -12.03
CA ALA A 32 5.11 -3.51 -11.16
C ALA A 32 5.41 -5.00 -11.38
N SER A 33 5.15 -5.84 -10.37
CA SER A 33 4.72 -7.21 -10.61
C SER A 33 3.58 -7.19 -11.66
N PRO A 34 3.73 -7.80 -12.85
CA PRO A 34 2.89 -7.52 -14.02
C PRO A 34 1.40 -7.87 -13.91
N ASP A 35 0.95 -8.59 -12.88
CA ASP A 35 -0.33 -9.28 -12.96
C ASP A 35 -1.54 -8.44 -12.51
N PHE A 36 -1.37 -7.48 -11.59
CA PHE A 36 -2.51 -6.77 -10.97
C PHE A 36 -2.39 -5.24 -10.85
N GLY A 37 -1.21 -4.66 -11.13
CA GLY A 37 -1.02 -3.19 -11.13
C GLY A 37 -1.15 -2.54 -9.75
N CYS A 38 -0.90 -3.29 -8.67
CA CYS A 38 -0.94 -2.84 -7.29
C CYS A 38 0.20 -3.46 -6.48
N ILE A 39 0.47 -2.91 -5.29
CA ILE A 39 1.32 -3.58 -4.30
C ILE A 39 0.59 -4.83 -3.79
N GLU A 40 1.17 -5.99 -4.07
CA GLU A 40 0.56 -7.28 -3.76
C GLU A 40 0.76 -7.65 -2.29
N GLY A 41 -0.11 -8.52 -1.78
CA GLY A 41 0.09 -9.16 -0.48
C GLY A 41 -0.46 -10.57 -0.50
N LYS A 42 0.34 -11.53 -0.01
CA LYS A 42 -0.02 -12.95 0.02
C LYS A 42 0.72 -13.70 1.11
N GLY A 43 -0.03 -14.47 1.90
CA GLY A 43 0.57 -15.33 2.91
C GLY A 43 1.02 -14.51 4.11
N VAL A 44 2.27 -14.72 4.54
CA VAL A 44 2.86 -13.96 5.67
C VAL A 44 3.08 -12.51 5.25
N THR A 45 2.97 -11.57 6.18
CA THR A 45 3.06 -10.13 5.87
C THR A 45 4.50 -9.66 5.69
N THR A 46 5.45 -10.33 6.35
CA THR A 46 6.89 -10.00 6.37
C THR A 46 7.65 -10.42 5.11
N ASN A 47 6.96 -10.56 3.98
CA ASN A 47 7.57 -10.79 2.67
C ASN A 47 6.67 -10.33 1.52
N ASP A 48 5.74 -9.43 1.81
CA ASP A 48 4.72 -8.99 0.85
C ASP A 48 5.25 -7.99 -0.17
N TRP A 49 6.22 -7.17 0.21
CA TRP A 49 6.63 -6.02 -0.59
C TRP A 49 7.99 -6.20 -1.25
N GLY A 50 8.67 -7.33 -1.02
CA GLY A 50 10.04 -7.52 -1.47
C GLY A 50 10.26 -7.43 -2.98
N ASN A 51 9.24 -7.54 -3.83
CA ASN A 51 9.36 -7.38 -5.27
C ASN A 51 9.01 -5.97 -5.79
N GLU A 52 8.75 -5.01 -4.90
CA GLU A 52 8.26 -3.69 -5.29
C GLU A 52 9.41 -2.69 -5.55
N SER A 53 9.18 -1.77 -6.50
CA SER A 53 10.15 -0.72 -6.81
C SER A 53 9.45 0.57 -7.25
N LEU A 54 9.94 1.70 -6.72
CA LEU A 54 9.44 3.04 -7.00
C LEU A 54 10.58 4.00 -7.31
N ASP A 55 10.40 4.72 -8.41
CA ASP A 55 11.39 5.67 -8.91
C ASP A 55 10.97 7.13 -8.81
N ASN A 56 11.97 8.01 -8.90
CA ASN A 56 11.78 9.45 -8.87
C ASN A 56 10.90 9.91 -10.04
N GLY A 57 9.89 10.74 -9.74
CA GLY A 57 8.90 11.22 -10.70
C GLY A 57 7.64 10.37 -10.80
N SER A 58 7.63 9.14 -10.26
CA SER A 58 6.43 8.30 -10.19
C SER A 58 5.33 8.99 -9.40
N THR A 59 4.10 8.89 -9.89
CA THR A 59 2.91 9.40 -9.19
C THR A 59 1.85 8.31 -9.13
N SER A 60 1.60 7.77 -7.94
CA SER A 60 0.70 6.63 -7.75
C SER A 60 0.27 6.45 -6.29
N ASN A 61 -0.64 5.51 -6.03
CA ASN A 61 -1.00 5.12 -4.66
C ASN A 61 0.05 4.17 -4.05
N ALA A 62 0.80 3.42 -4.86
CA ALA A 62 1.98 2.68 -4.41
C ALA A 62 3.02 3.64 -3.79
N VAL A 63 3.24 4.81 -4.41
CA VAL A 63 4.08 5.87 -3.83
C VAL A 63 3.52 6.38 -2.48
N ARG A 64 2.20 6.51 -2.34
CA ARG A 64 1.61 6.91 -1.06
C ARG A 64 1.82 5.85 0.02
N LEU A 65 1.78 4.56 -0.32
CA LEU A 65 2.08 3.48 0.62
C LEU A 65 3.50 3.65 1.17
N TRP A 66 4.48 3.85 0.30
CA TRP A 66 5.85 4.12 0.72
C TRP A 66 5.97 5.41 1.57
N GLN A 67 5.27 6.47 1.19
CA GLN A 67 5.26 7.70 1.99
C GLN A 67 4.62 7.52 3.37
N TYR A 68 3.67 6.59 3.51
CA TYR A 68 3.13 6.20 4.81
C TYR A 68 4.17 5.48 5.68
N VAL A 69 5.00 4.60 5.09
CA VAL A 69 6.16 4.00 5.78
C VAL A 69 7.11 5.09 6.30
N LEU A 70 7.51 6.03 5.44
CA LEU A 70 8.37 7.16 5.84
C LEU A 70 7.75 8.01 6.95
N TYR A 71 6.43 8.22 6.89
CA TYR A 71 5.67 8.91 7.93
C TYR A 71 5.62 8.12 9.24
N ALA A 72 5.41 6.81 9.19
CA ALA A 72 5.34 5.91 10.34
C ALA A 72 6.67 5.90 11.11
N ASP A 73 7.79 5.85 10.38
CA ASP A 73 9.14 5.85 10.94
C ASP A 73 9.70 7.22 11.29
N ASN A 74 8.92 8.27 11.03
CA ASN A 74 9.35 9.66 11.21
C ASN A 74 10.70 9.89 10.52
N ALA A 75 10.82 9.41 9.28
CA ALA A 75 11.94 9.69 8.41
C ALA A 75 12.12 11.21 8.27
N LYS A 76 13.31 11.65 7.89
CA LYS A 76 13.62 13.07 7.78
C LYS A 76 14.13 13.39 6.39
N TYR A 77 13.81 14.58 5.89
CA TYR A 77 14.29 15.07 4.61
C TYR A 77 15.03 16.39 4.80
N VAL A 78 15.99 16.65 3.93
CA VAL A 78 16.65 17.95 3.81
C VAL A 78 15.76 18.87 2.98
N ASP A 79 15.42 20.04 3.52
CA ASP A 79 14.64 21.08 2.82
C ASP A 79 15.51 21.94 1.89
N GLU A 80 14.95 23.05 1.39
CA GLU A 80 15.64 23.92 0.43
C GLU A 80 16.75 24.77 1.07
N ASP A 81 16.67 25.01 2.37
CA ASP A 81 17.65 25.75 3.16
C ASP A 81 18.78 24.84 3.67
N GLY A 82 18.65 23.53 3.47
CA GLY A 82 19.63 22.52 3.92
C GLY A 82 19.31 21.94 5.30
N ASP A 83 18.18 22.31 5.89
CA ASP A 83 17.78 21.87 7.22
C ASP A 83 17.02 20.54 7.20
N LEU A 84 17.21 19.76 8.26
CA LEU A 84 16.62 18.44 8.39
C LEU A 84 15.21 18.52 9.00
N GLN A 85 14.20 18.30 8.17
CA GLN A 85 12.79 18.36 8.54
C GLN A 85 12.17 16.97 8.72
N PRO A 86 11.25 16.79 9.68
CA PRO A 86 10.52 15.53 9.81
C PRO A 86 9.55 15.33 8.64
N PHE A 87 9.44 14.08 8.17
CA PHE A 87 8.43 13.68 7.19
C PHE A 87 7.08 13.54 7.91
N THR A 88 6.10 14.35 7.48
CA THR A 88 4.76 14.40 8.09
C THR A 88 3.70 13.91 7.12
N LEU A 89 2.46 13.76 7.60
CA LEU A 89 1.32 13.37 6.78
C LEU A 89 1.10 14.33 5.60
N LYS A 90 1.51 15.60 5.71
CA LYS A 90 1.43 16.59 4.62
C LYS A 90 2.29 16.23 3.41
N GLN A 91 3.31 15.38 3.57
CA GLN A 91 4.17 14.91 2.49
C GLN A 91 3.62 13.65 1.80
N VAL A 92 2.60 12.99 2.37
CA VAL A 92 1.93 11.84 1.76
C VAL A 92 0.99 12.33 0.65
N LYS A 93 1.55 12.52 -0.55
CA LYS A 93 0.85 13.09 -1.71
C LYS A 93 0.70 12.10 -2.87
N GLY A 94 1.54 11.07 -2.90
CA GLY A 94 1.60 10.08 -3.97
C GLY A 94 2.54 10.44 -5.10
N THR A 95 3.35 11.49 -4.97
CA THR A 95 4.39 11.84 -5.94
C THR A 95 5.76 11.61 -5.34
N TYR A 96 6.59 10.82 -6.01
CA TYR A 96 7.95 10.51 -5.58
C TYR A 96 8.88 11.66 -5.98
N ASN A 97 8.85 12.72 -5.18
CA ASN A 97 9.60 13.96 -5.42
C ASN A 97 10.91 14.01 -4.62
N LYS A 98 11.64 15.14 -4.73
CA LYS A 98 12.90 15.38 -3.98
C LYS A 98 12.78 15.17 -2.47
N VAL A 99 11.63 15.52 -1.88
CA VAL A 99 11.35 15.35 -0.45
C VAL A 99 11.23 13.87 -0.10
N THR A 100 10.47 13.11 -0.90
CA THR A 100 10.31 11.66 -0.72
C THR A 100 11.62 10.92 -0.91
N ARG A 101 12.41 11.29 -1.94
CA ARG A 101 13.74 10.73 -2.19
C ARG A 101 14.70 10.99 -1.03
N SER A 102 14.72 12.22 -0.52
CA SER A 102 15.57 12.62 0.62
C SER A 102 15.20 11.86 1.89
N ALA A 103 13.90 11.74 2.18
CA ALA A 103 13.40 10.93 3.31
C ALA A 103 13.67 9.43 3.14
N THR A 104 13.56 8.90 1.93
CA THR A 104 13.90 7.50 1.63
C THR A 104 15.36 7.24 1.91
N LYS A 105 16.25 8.15 1.47
CA LYS A 105 17.68 8.02 1.76
C LYS A 105 17.97 8.03 3.26
N PHE A 106 17.32 8.92 4.01
CA PHE A 106 17.44 8.94 5.48
C PHE A 106 16.95 7.62 6.10
N TRP A 107 15.81 7.11 5.64
CA TRP A 107 15.25 5.84 6.11
C TRP A 107 16.21 4.68 5.82
N GLN A 108 16.73 4.57 4.59
CA GLN A 108 17.69 3.53 4.20
C GLN A 108 18.94 3.55 5.09
N GLN A 109 19.50 4.73 5.37
CA GLN A 109 20.65 4.86 6.27
C GLN A 109 20.35 4.39 7.69
N LYS A 110 19.15 4.71 8.20
CA LYS A 110 18.71 4.32 9.55
C LYS A 110 18.48 2.81 9.65
N HIS A 111 18.00 2.17 8.58
CA HIS A 111 17.66 0.75 8.53
C HIS A 111 18.79 -0.11 7.94
N GLY A 112 19.94 0.47 7.58
CA GLY A 112 21.10 -0.27 7.08
C GLY A 112 20.96 -0.80 5.66
N VAL A 113 20.08 -0.21 4.85
CA VAL A 113 19.89 -0.57 3.44
C VAL A 113 20.97 0.10 2.57
N ASP A 114 21.71 -0.70 1.81
CA ASP A 114 22.82 -0.28 0.95
C ASP A 114 22.53 -0.65 -0.52
N PRO A 115 22.65 0.28 -1.49
CA PRO A 115 22.99 1.69 -1.32
C PRO A 115 21.83 2.54 -0.82
N ALA A 116 22.13 3.47 0.09
CA ALA A 116 21.21 4.55 0.47
C ALA A 116 21.10 5.62 -0.64
N ASN A 117 20.49 5.23 -1.76
CA ASN A 117 20.39 6.00 -3.00
C ASN A 117 19.11 6.87 -3.07
N GLY A 118 18.19 6.69 -2.12
CA GLY A 118 16.90 7.37 -2.04
C GLY A 118 15.82 6.83 -2.97
N ARG A 119 16.04 5.67 -3.61
CA ARG A 119 15.05 4.93 -4.42
C ARG A 119 14.47 3.83 -3.56
N ALA A 120 13.15 3.68 -3.54
CA ALA A 120 12.50 2.63 -2.78
C ALA A 120 12.43 1.39 -3.67
N GLU A 121 13.42 0.52 -3.57
CA GLU A 121 13.55 -0.71 -4.35
C GLU A 121 13.33 -1.94 -3.45
N GLU A 122 13.48 -3.13 -4.01
CA GLU A 122 13.27 -4.43 -3.35
C GLU A 122 13.86 -4.51 -1.93
N ASP A 123 15.12 -4.11 -1.74
CA ASP A 123 15.75 -4.15 -0.41
C ASP A 123 15.07 -3.20 0.60
N SER A 124 14.60 -2.03 0.12
CA SER A 124 13.92 -1.06 0.98
C SER A 124 12.54 -1.57 1.40
N PHE A 125 11.80 -2.17 0.45
CA PHE A 125 10.49 -2.72 0.73
C PHE A 125 10.55 -3.99 1.57
N SER A 126 11.50 -4.90 1.30
CA SER A 126 11.74 -6.09 2.13
C SER A 126 12.11 -5.70 3.55
N THR A 127 12.97 -4.69 3.72
CA THR A 127 13.33 -4.22 5.07
C THR A 127 12.14 -3.56 5.78
N ALA A 128 11.20 -2.97 5.04
CA ALA A 128 10.01 -2.35 5.60
C ALA A 128 8.95 -3.40 5.98
N ASP A 129 8.72 -4.41 5.14
CA ASP A 129 7.66 -5.40 5.39
C ASP A 129 7.92 -6.28 6.63
N ASP A 130 9.16 -6.40 7.09
CA ASP A 130 9.54 -6.94 8.40
C ASP A 130 8.82 -6.25 9.58
N SER A 131 8.35 -5.01 9.40
CA SER A 131 7.61 -4.25 10.41
C SER A 131 6.07 -4.37 10.26
N LEU A 132 5.58 -5.28 9.41
CA LEU A 132 4.14 -5.53 9.25
C LEU A 132 3.65 -6.64 10.19
N ASP A 133 2.70 -6.26 11.05
CA ASP A 133 1.95 -7.21 11.87
C ASP A 133 1.19 -8.22 11.01
N PRO A 134 0.92 -9.44 11.54
CA PRO A 134 0.03 -10.38 10.88
C PRO A 134 -1.32 -9.77 10.55
N GLU A 135 -1.85 -10.11 9.37
CA GLU A 135 -3.16 -9.63 8.93
C GLU A 135 -4.28 -10.03 9.91
N ASN A 136 -5.09 -9.05 10.31
CA ASN A 136 -6.33 -9.30 11.04
C ASN A 136 -7.36 -9.93 10.08
N THR A 137 -7.65 -11.22 10.28
CA THR A 137 -8.54 -11.99 9.38
C THR A 137 -9.99 -11.49 9.34
N GLY A 138 -10.43 -10.72 10.34
CA GLY A 138 -11.78 -10.15 10.40
C GLY A 138 -11.91 -8.81 9.69
N THR A 139 -10.93 -7.91 9.86
CA THR A 139 -10.97 -6.53 9.33
C THR A 139 -10.09 -6.32 8.09
N ARG A 140 -9.27 -7.32 7.74
CA ARG A 140 -8.24 -7.30 6.69
C ARG A 140 -7.13 -6.28 6.94
N GLU A 141 -7.00 -5.81 8.16
CA GLU A 141 -6.02 -4.79 8.54
C GLU A 141 -4.65 -5.41 8.72
N VAL A 142 -3.64 -4.70 8.22
CA VAL A 142 -2.23 -4.99 8.43
C VAL A 142 -1.62 -3.72 8.99
N VAL A 143 -1.09 -3.80 10.21
CA VAL A 143 -0.47 -2.65 10.87
C VAL A 143 1.02 -2.64 10.55
N TYR A 144 1.52 -1.51 10.08
CA TYR A 144 2.95 -1.24 10.03
C TYR A 144 3.37 -0.61 11.35
N ASP A 145 4.19 -1.31 12.13
CA ASP A 145 4.79 -0.85 13.38
C ASP A 145 5.97 0.06 13.07
N GLY A 146 5.67 1.34 12.86
CA GLY A 146 6.68 2.35 12.61
C GLY A 146 7.34 2.81 13.91
N SER A 147 8.63 3.08 13.86
CA SER A 147 9.43 3.52 15.01
C SER A 147 8.96 4.80 15.73
N LYS A 148 8.00 5.55 15.16
CA LYS A 148 7.35 6.67 15.84
C LYS A 148 5.83 6.50 16.01
N ARG A 149 5.18 5.78 15.11
CA ARG A 149 3.72 5.63 15.06
C ARG A 149 3.35 4.50 14.11
N ASP A 150 2.21 3.91 14.39
CA ASP A 150 1.64 2.86 13.58
C ASP A 150 0.87 3.44 12.39
N VAL A 151 0.87 2.71 11.27
CA VAL A 151 -0.03 2.97 10.15
C VAL A 151 -0.78 1.71 9.77
N THR A 152 -2.11 1.80 9.72
CA THR A 152 -2.95 0.68 9.29
C THR A 152 -3.18 0.71 7.79
N PHE A 153 -2.81 -0.39 7.12
CA PHE A 153 -3.18 -0.72 5.76
C PHE A 153 -4.29 -1.78 5.75
N LYS A 154 -4.85 -2.07 4.58
CA LYS A 154 -5.73 -3.23 4.38
C LYS A 154 -5.27 -4.08 3.21
N ARG A 155 -5.38 -5.41 3.33
CA ARG A 155 -5.27 -6.33 2.20
C ARG A 155 -6.66 -6.58 1.61
N ILE A 156 -6.90 -6.10 0.40
CA ILE A 156 -8.18 -6.24 -0.30
C ILE A 156 -8.09 -7.41 -1.28
N PRO A 157 -8.87 -8.49 -1.10
CA PRO A 157 -8.84 -9.64 -1.98
C PRO A 157 -9.23 -9.27 -3.41
N ILE A 158 -8.48 -9.77 -4.38
CA ILE A 158 -8.83 -9.68 -5.80
C ILE A 158 -9.61 -10.95 -6.17
N GLN A 159 -10.87 -10.78 -6.56
CA GLN A 159 -11.79 -11.88 -6.79
C GLN A 159 -11.21 -12.91 -7.77
N ASN A 160 -11.35 -14.19 -7.43
CA ASN A 160 -10.95 -15.33 -8.26
C ASN A 160 -9.44 -15.48 -8.55
N THR A 161 -8.58 -14.78 -7.81
CA THR A 161 -7.11 -14.86 -7.99
C THR A 161 -6.39 -15.54 -6.83
N GLY A 162 -7.02 -15.56 -5.64
CA GLY A 162 -6.35 -15.97 -4.40
C GLY A 162 -5.26 -15.00 -3.93
N LYS A 163 -5.20 -13.80 -4.52
CA LYS A 163 -4.27 -12.71 -4.18
C LYS A 163 -5.03 -11.52 -3.57
N SER A 164 -4.30 -10.65 -2.90
CA SER A 164 -4.81 -9.39 -2.37
C SER A 164 -3.92 -8.22 -2.79
N CYS A 165 -4.50 -7.04 -2.92
CA CYS A 165 -3.76 -5.79 -3.06
C CYS A 165 -3.75 -5.05 -1.72
N TYR A 166 -2.66 -4.37 -1.40
CA TYR A 166 -2.66 -3.40 -0.31
C TYR A 166 -3.54 -2.20 -0.64
N ALA A 167 -4.16 -1.65 0.38
CA ALA A 167 -4.90 -0.41 0.35
C ALA A 167 -4.42 0.53 1.46
N ILE A 168 -4.29 1.79 1.09
CA ILE A 168 -3.77 2.88 1.93
C ILE A 168 -4.91 3.74 2.47
N PRO A 169 -4.74 4.35 3.66
CA PRO A 169 -5.72 5.29 4.17
C PRO A 169 -5.73 6.57 3.33
N VAL A 170 -6.92 7.02 2.92
CA VAL A 170 -7.14 8.28 2.20
C VAL A 170 -8.44 8.92 2.71
N GLY A 171 -8.32 10.02 3.43
CA GLY A 171 -9.45 10.65 4.12
C GLY A 171 -10.05 9.69 5.15
N ALA A 172 -11.36 9.44 5.06
CA ALA A 172 -12.07 8.50 5.93
C ALA A 172 -12.12 7.06 5.38
N GLY A 173 -11.51 6.79 4.23
CA GLY A 173 -11.60 5.51 3.53
C GLY A 173 -10.23 4.92 3.18
N TYR A 174 -10.27 3.87 2.35
CA TYR A 174 -9.08 3.19 1.83
C TYR A 174 -9.09 3.21 0.30
N GLN A 175 -7.91 3.33 -0.31
CA GLN A 175 -7.72 3.23 -1.76
C GLN A 175 -6.64 2.18 -2.06
N LEU A 176 -6.80 1.39 -3.12
CA LEU A 176 -5.78 0.42 -3.53
C LEU A 176 -4.44 1.12 -3.81
N ALA A 177 -3.35 0.52 -3.37
CA ALA A 177 -1.98 0.93 -3.61
C ALA A 177 -1.55 0.59 -5.04
N THR A 178 -2.22 1.19 -6.02
CA THR A 178 -1.96 0.97 -7.45
C THR A 178 -0.72 1.73 -7.94
N TYR A 179 -0.09 1.17 -8.98
CA TYR A 179 1.03 1.76 -9.70
C TYR A 179 0.63 2.90 -10.64
#